data_AF-C2L082-F1
#
_entry.id   AF-C2L082-F1
#
_cell.length_a   1.000
_cell.length_b   1.000
_cell.length_c   1.000
_cell.angle_alpha   90.00
_cell.angle_beta   90.00
_cell.angle_gamma   90.00
#
_symmetry.space_group_name_H-M   'P 1'
#
loop_
_entity.id
_entity.type
_entity.pdbx_description
1 polymer ?
#
loop_
_entity_poly.entity_id
_entity_poly.type
_entity_poly.pdbx_seq_one_letter_code
_entity_poly.pdbx_strand_id
1 'polypeptide(L)' 'MENRKKVSRDIAYQKENIKRIPFSIQLSEYDILKAQAANMPMNTFIKKALNSYTGQEIFKV' A
#
# COMPACT_ATOMS: atom_id res chain seq x y z
N MET A 1 -6.54 -27.89 -10.51
CA MET A 1 -6.83 -27.86 -9.05
C MET A 1 -5.75 -27.12 -8.23
N GLU A 2 -4.53 -27.00 -8.73
CA GLU A 2 -3.37 -26.41 -8.04
C GLU A 2 -3.49 -24.91 -7.74
N ASN A 3 -4.05 -24.13 -8.68
CA ASN A 3 -4.25 -22.68 -8.52
C ASN A 3 -5.16 -22.30 -7.35
N ARG A 4 -6.14 -23.14 -6.98
CA ARG A 4 -7.05 -22.85 -5.85
C ARG A 4 -6.33 -22.90 -4.51
N LYS A 5 -5.35 -23.81 -4.35
CA LYS A 5 -4.55 -23.95 -3.12
C LYS A 5 -3.51 -22.83 -2.94
N LYS A 6 -3.11 -22.15 -4.01
CA LYS A 6 -2.23 -20.97 -3.95
C LYS A 6 -3.01 -19.74 -3.51
N VAL A 7 -4.15 -19.47 -4.16
CA VAL A 7 -5.04 -18.36 -3.83
C VAL A 7 -5.51 -18.42 -2.38
N SER A 8 -5.88 -19.60 -1.85
CA SER A 8 -6.30 -19.73 -0.45
C SER A 8 -5.18 -19.43 0.54
N ARG A 9 -3.94 -19.84 0.24
CA ARG A 9 -2.75 -19.55 1.07
C ARG A 9 -2.39 -18.07 1.04
N ASP A 10 -2.45 -17.43 -0.13
CA ASP A 10 -2.16 -16.01 -0.27
C ASP A 10 -3.20 -15.16 0.50
N ILE A 11 -4.49 -15.55 0.45
CA ILE A 11 -5.55 -14.89 1.23
C ILE A 11 -5.32 -15.05 2.74
N ALA A 12 -4.96 -16.25 3.20
CA ALA A 12 -4.67 -16.50 4.62
C ALA A 12 -3.47 -15.68 5.08
N TYR A 13 -2.38 -15.68 4.31
CA TYR A 13 -1.18 -14.88 4.57
C TYR A 13 -1.48 -13.39 4.63
N GLN A 14 -2.28 -12.86 3.69
CA GLN A 14 -2.70 -11.47 3.72
C GLN A 14 -3.51 -11.12 4.97
N LYS A 15 -4.38 -12.02 5.45
CA LYS A 15 -5.18 -11.78 6.65
C LYS A 15 -4.34 -11.79 7.94
N GLU A 16 -3.38 -12.70 8.02
CA GLU A 16 -2.56 -12.87 9.24
C GLU A 16 -1.44 -11.84 9.33
N ASN A 17 -0.84 -11.46 8.20
CA ASN A 17 0.41 -10.69 8.18
C ASN A 17 0.27 -9.26 7.65
N ILE A 18 -0.88 -8.87 7.11
CA ILE A 18 -1.11 -7.50 6.60
C ILE A 18 -2.17 -6.80 7.43
N LYS A 19 -1.73 -5.79 8.19
CA LYS A 19 -2.63 -4.81 8.79
C LYS A 19 -2.98 -3.75 7.75
N ARG A 20 -4.28 -3.53 7.51
CA ARG A 20 -4.79 -2.49 6.62
C ARG A 20 -5.12 -1.25 7.44
N ILE A 21 -4.58 -0.11 7.06
CA ILE A 21 -4.92 1.19 7.63
C ILE A 21 -5.89 1.85 6.64
N PRO A 22 -7.19 2.01 6.97
CA PRO A 22 -8.10 2.74 6.12
C PRO A 22 -7.67 4.21 6.04
N PHE A 23 -7.59 4.75 4.83
CA PHE A 23 -7.17 6.13 4.59
C PHE A 23 -8.32 6.88 3.91
N SER A 24 -9.00 7.73 4.69
CA SER A 24 -10.11 8.54 4.20
C SER A 24 -9.59 9.94 3.92
N ILE A 25 -9.70 10.36 2.66
CA ILE A 25 -9.30 11.70 2.19
C ILE A 25 -10.35 12.21 1.21
N GLN A 26 -10.34 13.52 0.95
CA GLN A 26 -11.19 14.12 -0.06
C GLN A 26 -10.75 13.67 -1.46
N LEU A 27 -11.69 13.66 -2.41
CA LEU A 27 -11.40 13.32 -3.81
C LEU A 27 -10.38 14.29 -4.42
N SER A 28 -10.50 15.58 -4.09
CA SER A 28 -9.56 16.63 -4.51
C SER A 28 -8.13 16.36 -4.00
N GLU A 29 -7.99 15.97 -2.73
CA GLU A 29 -6.71 15.61 -2.14
C GLU A 29 -6.11 14.36 -2.81
N TYR A 30 -6.96 13.37 -3.12
CA TYR A 30 -6.54 12.16 -3.83
C TYR A 30 -6.02 12.46 -5.23
N ASP A 31 -6.69 13.34 -5.98
CA ASP A 31 -6.27 13.71 -7.34
C ASP A 31 -4.92 14.45 -7.34
N ILE A 32 -4.70 15.32 -6.35
CA ILE A 32 -3.39 15.96 -6.14
C ILE A 32 -2.32 14.90 -5.82
N LEU A 33 -2.62 13.98 -4.90
CA LEU A 33 -1.73 12.86 -4.55
C LEU A 33 -1.39 11.99 -5.76
N LYS A 34 -2.37 11.73 -6.61
CA LYS A 34 -2.23 10.93 -7.83
C LYS A 34 -1.36 11.63 -8.87
N ALA A 35 -1.49 12.95 -9.01
CA ALA A 35 -0.62 13.74 -9.87
C ALA A 35 0.85 13.68 -9.40
N GLN A 36 1.10 13.71 -8.08
CA GLN A 36 2.44 13.58 -7.51
C GLN A 36 3.03 12.17 -7.64
N ALA A 37 2.19 11.14 -7.52
CA ALA A 37 2.61 9.75 -7.62
C ALA A 37 3.04 9.35 -9.05
N ALA A 38 2.60 10.10 -10.08
CA ALA A 38 2.90 9.84 -11.50
C ALA A 38 2.64 8.37 -11.88
N ASN A 39 3.70 7.62 -12.25
CA ASN A 39 3.61 6.20 -12.65
C ASN A 39 3.80 5.22 -11.48
N MET A 40 3.92 5.69 -10.25
CA MET A 40 4.12 4.85 -9.07
C MET A 40 2.79 4.36 -8.48
N PRO A 41 2.70 3.09 -8.02
CA PRO A 41 1.56 2.65 -7.24
C PRO A 41 1.38 3.53 -5.99
N MET A 42 0.14 3.97 -5.74
CA MET A 42 -0.17 4.87 -4.61
C MET A 42 0.32 4.35 -3.26
N ASN A 43 0.20 3.04 -3.02
CA ASN A 43 0.70 2.40 -1.80
C ASN A 43 2.23 2.57 -1.64
N THR A 44 2.98 2.43 -2.72
CA THR A 44 4.44 2.63 -2.73
C THR A 44 4.77 4.10 -2.48
N PHE A 45 4.06 5.01 -3.15
CA PHE A 45 4.23 6.45 -2.96
C PHE A 45 4.01 6.86 -1.51
N ILE A 46 2.88 6.45 -0.91
CA ILE A 46 2.56 6.74 0.50
C ILE A 46 3.63 6.17 1.44
N LYS A 47 4.09 4.93 1.23
CA LYS A 47 5.14 4.33 2.05
C LYS A 47 6.47 5.08 1.96
N LYS A 48 6.86 5.54 0.76
CA LYS A 48 8.05 6.37 0.57
C LYS A 48 7.92 7.73 1.26
N ALA A 49 6.76 8.37 1.14
CA ALA A 49 6.47 9.63 1.82
C ALA A 49 6.55 9.47 3.34
N LEU A 50 6.03 8.37 3.89
CA LEU A 50 6.11 8.07 5.32
C LEU A 50 7.55 7.83 5.78
N ASN A 51 8.35 7.03 5.06
CA ASN A 51 9.77 6.86 5.37
C ASN A 51 10.53 8.20 5.37
N SER A 52 10.26 9.04 4.37
CA SER A 52 10.89 10.36 4.26
C SER A 52 10.45 11.29 5.39
N TYR A 53 9.18 11.23 5.81
CA TYR A 53 8.64 12.06 6.88
C TYR A 53 9.20 11.65 8.25
N THR A 54 9.37 10.34 8.50
CA THR A 54 9.93 9.83 9.76
C THR A 54 11.46 9.84 9.80
N GLY A 55 12.12 10.00 8.64
CA GLY A 55 13.58 9.89 8.52
C GLY A 55 14.10 8.47 8.77
N GLN A 56 13.21 7.47 8.74
CA GLN A 56 13.52 6.07 9.04
C GLN A 56 12.95 5.17 7.95
N GLU A 57 13.70 4.12 7.59
CA GLU A 57 13.22 3.11 6.65
C GLU A 57 12.27 2.12 7.35
N ILE A 58 11.01 2.53 7.49
CA ILE A 58 9.95 1.70 8.10
C ILE A 58 9.44 0.66 7.08
N PHE A 59 9.30 1.08 5.83
CA PHE A 59 8.82 0.24 4.74
C PHE A 59 9.92 -0.02 3.72
N LYS A 60 10.13 -1.27 3.34
CA LYS A 60 11.01 -1.63 2.21
C LYS A 60 10.24 -1.48 0.90
N VAL A 61 10.39 -0.33 0.22
CA VAL A 61 9.61 0.08 -0.98
C VAL A 61 10.38 0.82 -2.05
#